data_AF-A0A967HC37-F1
#
_entry.id   AF-A0A967HC37-F1
#
_cell.length_a   1.000
_cell.length_b   1.000
_cell.length_c   1.000
_cell.angle_alpha   90.00
_cell.angle_beta   90.00
_cell.angle_gamma   90.00
#
_symmetry.space_group_name_H-M   'P 1'
#
loop_
_entity.id
_entity.type
_entity.pdbx_description
1 polymer ?
#
loop_
_entity_poly.entity_id
_entity_poly.type
_entity_poly.pdbx_seq_one_letter_code
_entity_poly.pdbx_strand_id
1 'polypeptide(L)'
;LLEQREAVENVGIVIVTADRGLCGAFNSRIIRSAEETIQKYEPDQVNLICIGKKGLHYFRRRDYNIIGEYVDFFKDLDFSSATSVVE
;
A
#
# COMPACT_ATOMS: atom_id res chain seq x y z
N LEU A 1 4.47 -13.53 -32.86
CA LEU A 1 3.51 -12.44 -32.61
C LEU A 1 3.80 -11.90 -31.22
N LEU A 2 4.26 -10.65 -31.12
CA LEU A 2 4.41 -9.98 -29.83
C LEU A 2 3.01 -9.49 -29.45
N GLU A 3 2.35 -10.16 -28.51
CA GLU A 3 1.13 -9.63 -27.90
C GLU A 3 1.52 -8.34 -27.17
N GLN A 4 1.05 -7.22 -27.70
CA GLN A 4 1.09 -5.95 -27.02
C GLN A 4 0.13 -6.09 -25.84
N ARG A 5 0.67 -6.15 -24.61
CA ARG A 5 -0.15 -6.14 -23.40
C ARG A 5 -1.05 -4.91 -23.45
N GLU A 6 -2.34 -5.11 -23.17
CA GLU A 6 -3.32 -4.03 -23.04
C GLU A 6 -2.79 -2.96 -22.08
N ALA A 7 -3.20 -1.71 -22.30
CA ALA A 7 -2.85 -0.62 -21.41
C ALA A 7 -3.28 -0.99 -19.97
N VAL A 8 -2.39 -0.79 -18.99
CA VAL A 8 -2.69 -1.11 -17.59
C VAL A 8 -3.72 -0.10 -17.10
N GLU A 9 -4.97 -0.51 -16.94
CA GLU A 9 -6.05 0.40 -16.53
C GLU A 9 -6.14 0.57 -15.00
N ASN A 10 -5.75 -0.46 -14.24
CA ASN A 10 -5.86 -0.46 -12.77
C ASN A 10 -4.64 -1.12 -12.12
N VAL A 11 -4.11 -0.48 -11.09
CA VAL A 11 -2.93 -0.91 -10.33
C VAL A 11 -3.25 -0.90 -8.83
N GLY A 12 -3.25 -2.08 -8.22
CA GLY A 12 -3.34 -2.22 -6.77
C GLY A 12 -1.94 -2.27 -6.14
N ILE A 13 -1.67 -1.39 -5.17
CA ILE A 13 -0.41 -1.38 -4.42
C ILE A 13 -0.69 -1.66 -2.94
N VAL A 14 -0.22 -2.81 -2.46
CA VAL A 14 -0.26 -3.17 -1.04
C VAL A 14 0.98 -2.60 -0.34
N ILE A 15 0.76 -1.66 0.57
CA ILE A 15 1.80 -0.96 1.31
C ILE A 15 1.78 -1.45 2.76
N VAL A 16 2.83 -2.16 3.15
CA VAL A 16 2.96 -2.75 4.48
C VAL A 16 3.92 -1.94 5.33
N THR A 17 3.42 -1.29 6.37
CA THR A 17 4.18 -0.46 7.31
C THR A 17 3.93 -0.90 8.75
N ALA A 18 4.73 -0.41 9.70
CA ALA A 18 4.46 -0.63 11.12
C ALA A 18 3.36 0.32 11.64
N ASP A 19 2.62 -0.11 12.65
CA ASP A 19 1.69 0.76 13.37
C ASP A 19 2.41 1.79 14.25
N ARG A 20 3.48 1.35 14.90
CA ARG A 20 4.26 2.16 15.85
C ARG A 20 5.46 2.82 15.19
N GLY A 21 5.95 3.88 15.86
CA GLY A 21 7.21 4.54 15.50
C GLY A 21 8.44 3.85 16.09
N LEU A 22 9.55 4.59 16.18
CA LEU A 22 10.82 4.16 16.80
C LEU A 22 11.57 3.01 16.07
N CYS A 23 11.17 2.67 14.85
CA CYS A 23 11.82 1.68 14.00
C CYS A 23 12.88 2.28 13.04
N GLY A 24 13.48 3.42 13.42
CA GLY A 24 14.41 4.16 12.57
C GLY A 24 13.84 4.48 11.18
N ALA A 25 14.59 4.16 10.13
CA ALA A 25 14.24 4.46 8.73
C ALA A 25 13.30 3.43 8.07
N PHE A 26 12.78 2.44 8.80
CA PHE A 26 11.95 1.38 8.23
C PHE A 26 10.71 1.93 7.51
N ASN A 27 9.83 2.65 8.21
CA ASN A 27 8.60 3.19 7.62
C ASN A 27 8.90 4.20 6.50
N SER A 28 9.90 5.06 6.67
CA SER A 28 10.22 6.09 5.66
C SER A 28 10.79 5.49 4.38
N ARG A 29 11.57 4.40 4.44
CA ARG A 29 12.05 3.68 3.25
C ARG A 29 10.90 3.04 2.47
N ILE A 30 9.95 2.42 3.17
CA ILE A 30 8.79 1.79 2.52
C ILE A 30 7.92 2.84 1.85
N ILE A 31 7.60 3.93 2.56
CA ILE A 31 6.82 5.03 2.02
C ILE A 31 7.47 5.62 0.77
N ARG A 32 8.78 5.89 0.82
CA ARG A 32 9.53 6.40 -0.34
C ARG A 32 9.48 5.43 -1.53
N SER A 33 9.72 4.14 -1.29
CA SER A 33 9.68 3.13 -2.34
C SER A 33 8.27 3.00 -2.96
N ALA A 34 7.23 3.17 -2.15
CA ALA A 34 5.86 3.17 -2.63
C ALA A 34 5.58 4.40 -3.50
N GLU A 35 5.99 5.60 -3.09
CA GLU A 35 5.86 6.82 -3.91
C GLU A 35 6.58 6.70 -5.26
N GLU A 36 7.83 6.22 -5.25
CA GLU A 36 8.62 5.97 -6.46
C GLU A 36 7.95 4.92 -7.39
N THR A 37 7.13 4.03 -6.83
CA THR A 37 6.35 3.05 -7.61
C THR A 37 5.07 3.67 -8.15
N ILE A 38 4.35 4.44 -7.33
CA ILE A 38 3.11 5.13 -7.71
C ILE A 38 3.36 6.09 -8.88
N GLN A 39 4.48 6.81 -8.87
CA GLN A 39 4.86 7.76 -9.93
C GLN A 39 5.08 7.13 -11.32
N LYS A 40 5.07 5.79 -11.44
CA LYS A 40 5.19 5.09 -12.72
C LYS A 40 3.86 4.94 -13.45
N TYR A 41 2.75 5.33 -12.82
CA TYR A 41 1.39 5.16 -13.30
C TYR A 41 0.64 6.48 -13.23
N GLU A 42 -0.45 6.59 -13.99
CA GLU A 42 -1.34 7.75 -13.90
C GLU A 42 -2.08 7.72 -12.55
N PRO A 43 -2.34 8.87 -11.91
CA PRO A 43 -2.93 8.93 -10.56
C PRO A 43 -4.28 8.21 -10.43
N ASP A 44 -5.09 8.18 -11.49
CA ASP A 44 -6.40 7.53 -11.55
C ASP A 44 -6.33 6.00 -11.69
N GLN A 45 -5.18 5.46 -12.10
CA GLN A 45 -4.96 4.01 -12.20
C GLN A 45 -4.63 3.38 -10.85
N VAL A 46 -4.17 4.17 -9.87
CA VAL A 46 -3.54 3.64 -8.66
C VAL A 46 -4.53 3.56 -7.50
N ASN A 47 -4.64 2.38 -6.93
CA ASN A 47 -5.42 2.09 -5.73
C ASN A 47 -4.49 1.55 -4.64
N LEU A 48 -4.55 2.12 -3.44
CA LEU A 48 -3.68 1.73 -2.33
C LEU A 48 -4.42 0.85 -1.32
N ILE A 49 -3.75 -0.21 -0.87
CA ILE A 49 -4.13 -0.98 0.31
C ILE A 49 -3.07 -0.74 1.37
N CYS A 50 -3.43 -0.07 2.46
CA CYS A 50 -2.50 0.30 3.52
C CYS A 50 -2.62 -0.65 4.71
N ILE A 51 -1.57 -1.42 4.97
CA ILE A 51 -1.39 -2.21 6.20
C ILE A 51 -0.44 -1.45 7.12
N GLY A 52 -0.89 -1.17 8.34
CA GLY A 52 -0.18 -0.40 9.35
C GLY A 52 -0.49 1.10 9.33
N LYS A 53 -0.61 1.69 10.53
CA LYS A 53 -0.98 3.11 10.73
C LYS A 53 -0.03 4.10 10.05
N LYS A 54 1.27 3.81 9.92
CA LYS A 54 2.24 4.81 9.43
C LYS A 54 2.07 5.10 7.94
N GLY A 55 1.93 4.07 7.12
CA GLY A 55 1.60 4.21 5.70
C GLY A 55 0.23 4.86 5.52
N LEU A 56 -0.79 4.33 6.20
CA LEU A 56 -2.15 4.86 6.13
C LEU A 56 -2.21 6.37 6.40
N HIS A 57 -1.62 6.82 7.51
CA HIS A 57 -1.61 8.25 7.84
C HIS A 57 -0.80 9.09 6.83
N TYR A 58 0.26 8.55 6.25
CA TYR A 58 1.08 9.26 5.28
C TYR A 58 0.33 9.51 3.96
N PHE A 59 -0.26 8.46 3.39
CA PHE A 59 -0.96 8.52 2.11
C PHE A 59 -2.32 9.21 2.23
N ARG A 60 -3.06 9.01 3.33
CA ARG A 60 -4.33 9.70 3.57
C ARG A 60 -4.16 11.21 3.64
N ARG A 61 -3.07 11.71 4.24
CA ARG A 61 -2.79 13.17 4.32
C ARG A 61 -2.46 13.81 2.98
N ARG A 62 -2.26 13.01 1.93
CA ARG A 62 -1.89 13.44 0.57
C ARG A 62 -2.98 13.08 -0.45
N ASP A 63 -4.16 12.71 0.03
CA ASP A 63 -5.34 12.43 -0.79
C ASP A 63 -5.13 11.34 -1.86
N TYR A 64 -4.24 10.37 -1.58
CA TYR A 64 -4.14 9.18 -2.41
C TYR A 64 -5.41 8.33 -2.28
N ASN A 65 -5.79 7.64 -3.37
CA ASN A 65 -6.93 6.74 -3.36
C ASN A 65 -6.60 5.45 -2.58
N ILE A 66 -7.16 5.33 -1.38
CA ILE A 66 -6.97 4.18 -0.49
C ILE A 66 -8.26 3.37 -0.46
N ILE A 67 -8.20 2.13 -0.94
CA ILE A 67 -9.35 1.22 -1.05
C ILE A 67 -9.38 0.16 0.05
N GLY A 68 -8.30 0.03 0.83
CA GLY A 68 -8.20 -0.94 1.92
C GLY A 68 -7.30 -0.45 3.05
N GLU A 69 -7.72 -0.67 4.29
CA GLU A 69 -7.06 -0.12 5.48
C GLU A 69 -7.03 -1.15 6.61
N TYR A 70 -5.83 -1.53 7.03
CA TYR A 70 -5.62 -2.55 8.06
C TYR A 70 -4.69 -2.01 9.13
N VAL A 71 -5.24 -1.59 10.27
CA VAL A 71 -4.48 -1.03 11.40
C VAL A 71 -4.38 -2.02 12.54
N ASP A 72 -3.29 -1.96 13.32
CA ASP A 72 -3.01 -2.92 14.38
C ASP A 72 -2.97 -4.39 13.89
N PHE A 73 -2.77 -4.58 12.58
CA PHE A 73 -2.84 -5.86 11.86
C PHE A 73 -1.87 -6.91 12.41
N PHE A 74 -0.72 -6.45 12.95
CA PHE A 74 0.32 -7.34 13.46
C PHE A 74 0.12 -7.80 14.90
N LYS A 75 -0.94 -7.36 15.60
CA LYS A 75 -1.17 -7.79 16.99
C LYS A 75 -1.50 -9.28 17.08
N ASP A 76 -2.30 -9.78 16.15
CA ASP A 76 -2.78 -11.16 16.10
C ASP A 76 -2.50 -11.74 14.70
N LEU A 77 -1.22 -11.77 14.33
CA LEU A 77 -0.83 -12.19 12.98
C LEU A 77 -1.06 -13.70 12.78
N ASP A 78 -2.15 -14.03 12.11
CA ASP A 78 -2.50 -15.38 11.70
C ASP A 78 -2.95 -15.44 10.23
N PHE A 79 -3.21 -16.65 9.74
CA PHE A 79 -3.66 -16.86 8.35
C PHE A 79 -5.01 -16.18 8.09
N SER A 80 -5.92 -16.21 9.07
CA SER A 80 -7.24 -15.58 8.95
C SER A 80 -7.13 -14.07 8.72
N SER A 81 -6.22 -13.41 9.44
CA SER A 81 -5.95 -11.99 9.30
C SER A 81 -5.35 -11.69 7.92
N ALA A 82 -4.43 -12.52 7.41
CA ALA A 82 -3.90 -12.38 6.06
C ALA A 82 -4.97 -12.52 4.96
N THR A 83 -5.92 -13.45 5.12
CA THR A 83 -7.02 -13.65 4.16
C THR A 83 -7.90 -12.40 4.05
N SER A 84 -8.15 -11.69 5.15
CA SER A 84 -8.97 -10.48 5.13
C SER A 84 -8.46 -9.36 4.23
N VAL A 85 -7.16 -9.36 3.87
CA VAL A 85 -6.56 -8.38 2.96
C VAL A 85 -6.88 -8.69 1.49
N VAL A 86 -7.15 -9.96 1.19
CA VAL A 86 -7.33 -10.49 -0.18
C VAL A 86 -8.80 -10.57 -0.58
N GLU A 87 -9.70 -10.69 0.39
CA GLU A 87 -11.16 -10.67 0.21
C GLU A 87 -11.71 -9.26 -0.03
#